data_AF-A0A834ATI2-F1
#
_entry.id   AF-A0A834ATI2-F1
#
_cell.length_a   1.000
_cell.length_b   1.000
_cell.length_c   1.000
_cell.angle_alpha   90.00
_cell.angle_beta   90.00
_cell.angle_gamma   90.00
#
_symmetry.space_group_name_H-M   'P 1'
#
loop_
_entity.id
_entity.type
_entity.pdbx_description
1 polymer ?
#
loop_
_entity_poly.entity_id
_entity_poly.type
_entity_poly.pdbx_seq_one_letter_code
_entity_poly.pdbx_strand_id
1 'polypeptide(L)'
;MDRGAVVRSLESLGERALPYRMAAHSQRHSRGGYFLVDFYAPTASVDSIMDHLSRDIDVIRPNIMKHPLTQEVKECEGIVPVPLEEKLYSTKKRK
;
A
#
# COMPACT_ATOMS: atom_id res chain seq x y z
N MET A 1 3.92 -20.72 6.82
CA MET A 1 2.81 -20.68 7.82
C MET A 1 3.34 -20.79 9.25
N ASP A 2 4.62 -21.12 9.40
CA ASP A 2 5.31 -21.46 10.65
C ASP A 2 5.52 -20.25 11.59
N ARG A 3 5.16 -19.04 11.13
CA ARG A 3 5.24 -17.79 11.89
C ARG A 3 3.90 -17.33 12.47
N GLY A 4 2.92 -18.25 12.55
CA GLY A 4 1.60 -17.95 13.10
C GLY A 4 0.73 -17.06 12.21
N ALA A 5 1.00 -17.05 10.90
CA ALA A 5 0.16 -16.36 9.92
C ALA A 5 -0.90 -17.31 9.35
N VAL A 6 -2.15 -16.85 9.32
CA VAL A 6 -3.30 -17.57 8.75
C VAL A 6 -3.65 -16.96 7.40
N VAL A 7 -3.49 -17.73 6.33
CA VAL A 7 -3.81 -17.28 4.97
C VAL A 7 -5.32 -17.30 4.76
N ARG A 8 -5.87 -16.20 4.24
CA ARG A 8 -7.29 -16.04 3.95
C ARG A 8 -7.60 -16.31 2.49
N SER A 9 -6.84 -15.70 1.56
CA SER A 9 -7.01 -15.91 0.13
C SER A 9 -5.71 -15.70 -0.64
N LEU A 10 -5.65 -16.27 -1.83
CA LEU A 10 -4.57 -16.07 -2.80
C LEU A 10 -5.20 -15.77 -4.16
N GLU A 11 -4.83 -14.64 -4.73
CA GLU A 11 -5.31 -14.18 -6.03
C GLU A 11 -4.12 -13.99 -6.99
N SER A 12 -4.28 -14.48 -8.22
CA SER A 12 -3.32 -14.26 -9.30
C SER A 12 -3.83 -13.17 -10.25
N LEU A 13 -3.09 -12.07 -10.37
CA LEU A 13 -3.36 -10.98 -11.31
C LEU A 13 -2.76 -11.22 -12.70
N GLY A 14 -2.11 -12.37 -12.87
CA GLY A 14 -1.46 -12.83 -14.10
C GLY A 14 -0.04 -12.33 -14.29
N GLU A 15 0.61 -12.87 -15.33
CA GLU A 15 1.93 -12.43 -15.77
C GLU A 15 1.80 -11.24 -16.72
N ARG A 16 2.50 -10.13 -16.40
CA ARG A 16 2.46 -8.89 -17.18
C ARG A 16 3.86 -8.35 -17.43
N ALA A 17 3.98 -7.47 -18.43
CA ALA A 17 5.19 -6.67 -18.57
C ALA A 17 5.30 -5.70 -17.38
N LEU A 18 6.48 -5.62 -16.79
CA LEU A 18 6.74 -4.68 -15.70
C LEU A 18 6.72 -3.26 -16.26
N PRO A 19 6.18 -2.27 -15.53
CA PRO A 19 6.12 -0.88 -15.99
C PRO A 19 7.51 -0.26 -16.21
N TYR A 20 8.53 -0.81 -15.54
CA TYR A 20 9.94 -0.48 -15.76
C TYR A 20 10.81 -1.72 -15.47
N ARG A 21 12.03 -1.72 -15.99
CA ARG A 21 12.99 -2.80 -15.75
C ARG A 21 13.39 -2.81 -14.27
N MET A 22 13.22 -3.94 -13.60
CA MET A 22 13.64 -4.12 -12.21
C MET A 22 14.91 -4.96 -12.16
N ALA A 23 15.84 -4.60 -11.27
CA ALA A 23 17.02 -5.39 -10.99
C ALA A 23 16.89 -5.99 -9.59
N ALA A 24 16.92 -7.32 -9.50
CA ALA A 24 16.86 -8.07 -8.25
C ALA A 24 17.74 -9.32 -8.42
N HIS A 25 18.41 -9.76 -7.35
CA HIS A 25 19.23 -10.98 -7.36
C HIS A 25 20.21 -11.08 -8.55
N SER A 26 20.86 -9.97 -8.91
CA SER A 26 21.78 -9.86 -10.05
C SER A 26 21.17 -10.13 -11.44
N GLN A 27 19.84 -10.20 -11.55
CA GLN A 27 19.11 -10.33 -12.79
C GLN A 27 18.30 -9.05 -13.10
N ARG A 28 18.11 -8.76 -14.39
CA ARG A 28 17.24 -7.68 -14.87
C ARG A 28 15.96 -8.26 -15.44
N HIS A 29 14.82 -7.91 -14.84
CA HIS A 29 13.50 -8.42 -15.20
C HIS A 29 12.72 -7.37 -16.00
N SER A 30 12.01 -7.82 -17.03
CA SER A 30 11.09 -7.02 -17.86
C SER A 30 9.64 -7.50 -17.80
N ARG A 31 9.41 -8.72 -17.30
CA ARG A 31 8.10 -9.34 -17.06
C ARG A 31 8.07 -9.95 -15.67
N GLY A 32 6.89 -10.10 -15.10
CA GLY A 32 6.69 -10.72 -13.79
C GLY A 32 5.24 -11.11 -13.54
N GLY A 33 5.06 -12.11 -12.69
CA GLY A 33 3.75 -12.51 -12.15
C GLY A 33 3.36 -11.62 -10.98
N TYR A 34 2.10 -11.17 -10.95
CA TYR A 34 1.55 -10.40 -9.84
C TYR A 34 0.60 -11.27 -9.03
N PHE A 35 0.88 -11.40 -7.74
CA PHE A 35 0.08 -12.18 -6.80
C PHE A 35 -0.33 -11.32 -5.60
N LEU A 36 -1.57 -11.46 -5.16
CA LEU A 36 -2.06 -10.91 -3.90
C LEU A 36 -2.32 -12.06 -2.94
N VAL A 37 -1.81 -11.92 -1.72
CA VAL A 37 -2.04 -12.89 -0.64
C VAL A 37 -2.63 -12.13 0.53
N ASP A 38 -3.89 -12.44 0.87
CA ASP A 38 -4.54 -11.92 2.07
C ASP A 38 -4.26 -12.88 3.23
N PHE A 39 -3.80 -12.36 4.36
CA PHE A 39 -3.47 -13.16 5.53
C PHE A 39 -3.57 -12.34 6.81
N TYR A 40 -3.88 -13.02 7.90
CA TYR A 40 -3.80 -12.48 9.25
C TYR A 40 -2.48 -12.90 9.89
N ALA A 41 -1.71 -11.94 10.41
CA ALA A 41 -0.46 -12.22 11.07
C ALA A 41 -0.21 -11.25 12.24
N PRO A 42 0.54 -11.67 13.28
CA PRO A 42 1.03 -10.76 14.31
C PRO A 42 1.95 -9.68 13.72
N THR A 43 1.90 -8.46 14.26
CA THR A 43 2.74 -7.34 13.80
C THR A 43 4.23 -7.67 13.82
N ALA A 44 4.71 -8.37 14.85
CA ALA A 44 6.11 -8.80 14.97
C ALA A 44 6.57 -9.79 13.89
N SER A 45 5.64 -10.48 13.23
CA SER A 45 5.98 -11.46 12.19
C SER A 45 6.14 -10.84 10.80
N VAL A 46 5.67 -9.61 10.59
CA VAL A 46 5.68 -8.92 9.29
C VAL A 46 7.11 -8.72 8.79
N ASP A 47 7.99 -8.19 9.65
CA ASP A 47 9.40 -7.97 9.31
C ASP A 47 10.10 -9.28 8.97
N SER A 48 9.83 -10.33 9.76
CA SER A 48 10.37 -11.66 9.52
C SER A 48 9.93 -12.23 8.16
N ILE A 49 8.66 -12.06 7.78
CA ILE A 49 8.13 -12.47 6.47
C ILE A 49 8.81 -11.70 5.35
N MET A 50 8.96 -10.38 5.50
CA MET A 50 9.66 -9.55 4.52
C MET A 50 11.12 -9.97 4.33
N ASP A 51 11.84 -10.28 5.41
CA ASP A 51 13.22 -10.78 5.39
C ASP A 51 13.36 -12.17 4.76
N HIS A 52 12.30 -12.97 4.78
CA HIS A 52 12.30 -14.26 4.10
C HIS A 52 12.14 -14.06 2.59
N LEU A 53 11.17 -13.24 2.19
CA LEU A 53 10.90 -12.95 0.78
C LEU A 53 12.03 -12.17 0.10
N SER A 54 12.78 -11.36 0.85
CA SER A 54 13.93 -10.61 0.30
C SER A 54 15.13 -11.49 -0.06
N ARG A 55 15.21 -12.72 0.48
CA ARG A 55 16.25 -13.69 0.16
C ARG A 55 15.85 -14.66 -0.95
N ASP A 56 14.56 -14.73 -1.24
CA ASP A 56 14.02 -15.61 -2.26
C ASP A 56 14.32 -15.05 -3.65
N ILE A 57 15.04 -15.83 -4.46
CA ILE A 57 15.53 -15.41 -5.79
C ILE A 57 14.37 -15.29 -6.79
N ASP A 58 13.28 -16.01 -6.56
CA ASP A 58 12.12 -16.00 -7.45
C ASP A 58 11.26 -14.74 -7.25
N VAL A 59 11.43 -14.04 -6.12
CA VAL A 59 10.65 -12.85 -5.78
C VAL A 59 11.40 -11.59 -6.22
N ILE A 60 10.89 -10.93 -7.26
CA ILE A 60 11.51 -9.69 -7.77
C ILE A 60 11.34 -8.52 -6.77
N ARG A 61 10.15 -8.40 -6.17
CA ARG A 61 9.84 -7.33 -5.22
C ARG A 61 8.72 -7.77 -4.26
N PRO A 62 9.03 -8.07 -2.99
CA PRO A 62 8.01 -8.25 -1.98
C PRO A 62 7.48 -6.90 -1.48
N ASN A 63 6.23 -6.88 -1.03
CA ASN A 63 5.66 -5.77 -0.28
C ASN A 63 4.49 -6.27 0.58
N ILE A 64 4.36 -5.73 1.79
CA ILE A 64 3.26 -6.03 2.71
C ILE A 64 2.58 -4.72 3.09
N MET A 65 1.28 -4.63 2.85
CA MET A 65 0.46 -3.45 3.13
C MET A 65 -0.73 -3.84 4.00
N LYS A 66 -1.27 -2.89 4.75
CA LYS A 66 -2.55 -3.09 5.42
C LYS A 66 -3.64 -3.26 4.37
N HIS A 67 -4.49 -4.27 4.55
CA HIS A 67 -5.55 -4.55 3.60
C HIS A 67 -6.53 -3.37 3.52
N PRO A 68 -6.87 -2.82 2.34
CA PRO A 68 -7.77 -1.67 2.22
C PRO A 68 -9.13 -1.85 2.89
N LEU A 69 -9.65 -3.08 2.97
CA LEU A 69 -10.92 -3.38 3.63
C LEU A 69 -10.87 -3.24 5.16
N THR A 70 -9.69 -3.04 5.74
CA THR A 70 -9.55 -2.75 7.19
C THR A 70 -9.82 -1.29 7.52
N GLN A 71 -9.83 -0.40 6.53
CA GLN A 71 -10.17 1.00 6.72
C GLN A 71 -11.64 1.21 6.38
N GLU A 72 -12.39 1.77 7.32
CA GLU A 72 -13.76 2.17 7.08
C GLU A 72 -13.78 3.34 6.10
N VAL A 73 -14.53 3.19 5.01
CA VAL A 73 -14.73 4.24 4.03
C VAL A 73 -15.68 5.26 4.65
N LYS A 74 -15.15 6.44 4.98
CA LYS A 74 -15.96 7.56 5.46
C LYS A 74 -16.87 8.06 4.34
N GLU A 75 -18.09 8.43 4.71
CA GLU A 75 -19.01 9.08 3.79
C GLU A 75 -18.43 10.42 3.34
N CYS A 76 -18.44 10.65 2.02
CA CYS A 76 -18.01 11.90 1.42
C CYS A 76 -19.25 12.76 1.14
N GLU A 77 -19.47 13.81 1.93
CA GLU A 77 -20.58 14.76 1.76
C GLU A 77 -20.44 15.64 0.50
N GLY A 78 -19.28 15.59 -0.17
CA GLY A 78 -18.96 16.39 -1.34
C GLY A 78 -18.18 17.66 -0.98
N ILE A 79 -18.07 18.57 -1.96
CA ILE A 79 -17.36 19.83 -1.76
C ILE A 79 -18.27 20.77 -0.96
N VAL A 80 -17.88 21.06 0.28
CA VAL A 80 -18.53 22.08 1.10
C VAL A 80 -18.07 23.45 0.59
N PRO A 81 -18.97 24.34 0.13
CA PRO A 81 -18.58 25.68 -0.30
C PRO A 81 -18.08 26.47 0.92
N VAL A 82 -16.78 26.80 0.92
CA VAL A 82 -16.18 27.59 1.99
C VAL A 82 -16.31 29.07 1.62
N PRO A 83 -17.02 29.89 2.42
CA PRO A 83 -17.12 31.32 2.18
C PRO A 83 -15.77 32.02 2.42
N LEU A 84 -15.62 33.23 1.88
CA LEU A 84 -14.45 34.06 2.18
C LEU A 84 -14.45 34.42 3.68
N GLU A 85 -13.29 34.27 4.32
CA GLU A 85 -13.15 34.59 5.75
C GLU A 85 -13.30 36.10 5.95
N GLU A 86 -14.34 36.51 6.67
CA GLU A 86 -14.57 37.91 7.02
C GLU A 86 -13.84 38.28 8.32
N LYS A 87 -13.72 39.59 8.61
CA LYS A 87 -13.12 40.12 9.85
C LYS A 87 -11.63 39.80 10.06
N LEU A 88 -10.90 39.49 8.98
CA LEU A 88 -9.44 39.35 8.99
C LEU A 88 -8.70 40.60 9.50
N TYR A 89 -9.31 41.77 9.37
CA TYR A 89 -8.74 43.04 9.80
C TYR A 89 -9.68 43.76 10.77
N SER A 90 -9.10 44.33 11.83
CA SER A 90 -9.80 45.25 12.73
C SER A 90 -10.40 46.40 11.92
N THR A 91 -11.66 46.74 12.19
CA THR A 91 -12.36 47.89 11.58
C THR A 91 -11.77 49.20 12.08
N LYS A 92 -10.54 49.50 11.67
CA LYS A 92 -9.91 50.81 11.87
C LYS A 92 -10.50 51.77 10.84
N LYS A 93 -11.04 52.90 11.29
CA LYS A 93 -11.43 54.00 10.39
C LYS A 93 -10.20 54.44 9.58
N ARG A 94 -10.13 54.07 8.30
CA ARG A 94 -9.23 54.71 7.34
C ARG A 94 -9.89 56.02 6.94
N LYS A 95 -9.23 57.13 7.24
CA LYS A 95 -9.62 58.49 6.85
C LYS A 95 -9.60 58.63 5.33
#